data_AF-A0A924Q052-F1
#
_entry.id   AF-A0A924Q052-F1
#
_cell.length_a   1.000
_cell.length_b   1.000
_cell.length_c   1.000
_cell.angle_alpha   90.00
_cell.angle_beta   90.00
_cell.angle_gamma   90.00
#
_symmetry.space_group_name_H-M   'P 1'
#
loop_
_entity.id
_entity.type
_entity.pdbx_description
1 polymer ?
#
loop_
_entity_poly.entity_id
_entity_poly.type
_entity_poly.pdbx_seq_one_letter_code
_entity_poly.pdbx_strand_id
1 'polypeptide(L)' 'MALIAANLVTLVALVFAYPHLMVSPGALMPAHAALATDCFACHAPLHGAAPARCLAC' A
#
# COMPACT_ATOMS: atom_id res chain seq x y z
N MET A 1 -3.50 26.16 12.89
CA MET A 1 -3.84 25.54 11.59
C MET A 1 -2.64 24.97 10.86
N ALA A 2 -1.52 25.69 10.69
CA ALA A 2 -0.34 25.20 9.95
C ALA A 2 0.21 23.84 10.45
N LEU A 3 0.30 23.65 11.78
CA LEU A 3 0.76 22.39 12.36
C LEU A 3 -0.14 21.20 11.99
N ILE A 4 -1.46 21.38 12.03
CA ILE A 4 -2.43 20.34 11.69
C ILE A 4 -2.28 19.98 10.21
N ALA A 5 -2.19 20.99 9.33
CA ALA A 5 -1.99 20.78 7.90
C ALA A 5 -0.69 20.01 7.62
N ALA A 6 0.41 20.37 8.29
CA ALA A 6 1.69 19.66 8.15
C ALA A 6 1.58 18.18 8.56
N ASN A 7 0.91 17.88 9.67
CA ASN A 7 0.71 16.49 10.11
C ASN A 7 -0.13 15.70 9.11
N LEU A 8 -1.22 16.28 8.60
CA LEU A 8 -2.08 15.61 7.61
C LEU A 8 -1.32 15.33 6.32
N VAL A 9 -0.52 16.28 5.83
CA VAL A 9 0.33 16.08 4.64
C VAL A 9 1.33 14.95 4.88
N THR A 10 1.97 14.91 6.05
CA THR A 10 2.89 13.83 6.40
C THR A 10 2.19 12.48 6.44
N LEU A 11 1.01 12.38 7.07
CA LEU A 11 0.24 11.14 7.12
C LEU A 11 -0.18 10.67 5.72
N VAL A 12 -0.66 11.58 4.88
CA VAL A 12 -1.01 11.26 3.48
C VAL A 12 0.21 10.74 2.72
N ALA A 13 1.38 11.38 2.87
CA ALA A 13 2.60 10.91 2.22
C ALA A 13 3.03 9.51 2.72
N LEU A 14 2.95 9.27 4.03
CA LEU A 14 3.32 7.98 4.62
C LEU A 14 2.42 6.84 4.14
N VAL A 15 1.13 7.09 3.88
CA VAL A 15 0.20 6.06 3.38
C VAL A 15 0.69 5.47 2.05
N PHE A 16 1.33 6.28 1.19
CA PHE A 16 1.86 5.81 -0.08
C PHE A 16 3.31 5.31 0.02
N ALA A 17 4.12 5.85 0.94
CA ALA A 17 5.51 5.44 1.11
C ALA A 17 5.65 4.11 1.89
N TYR A 18 4.80 3.89 2.89
CA TYR A 18 4.82 2.71 3.75
C TYR A 18 3.42 2.08 3.90
N PRO A 19 2.76 1.71 2.79
CA PRO A 19 1.38 1.19 2.83
C PRO A 19 1.26 -0.08 3.68
N HIS A 20 2.29 -0.92 3.73
CA HIS A 20 2.31 -2.14 4.53
C HIS A 20 2.21 -1.88 6.05
N LEU A 21 2.62 -0.70 6.54
CA LEU A 21 2.51 -0.31 7.95
C LEU A 21 1.22 0.45 8.27
N MET A 22 0.55 1.02 7.25
CA MET A 22 -0.60 1.90 7.45
C MET A 22 -1.93 1.28 7.03
N VAL A 23 -1.96 0.56 5.91
CA VAL A 23 -3.19 0.11 5.22
C VAL A 23 -3.10 -1.32 4.66
N SER A 24 -2.19 -2.15 5.19
CA SER A 24 -2.05 -3.54 4.73
C SER A 24 -3.37 -4.33 4.89
N PRO A 25 -3.84 -5.06 3.85
CA PRO A 25 -5.07 -5.84 3.92
C PRO A 25 -4.93 -7.15 4.71
N GLY A 26 -3.73 -7.47 5.19
CA GLY A 26 -3.44 -8.70 5.93
C GLY A 26 -2.27 -9.47 5.35
N ALA A 27 -2.05 -10.67 5.87
CA ALA A 27 -0.97 -11.53 5.41
C ALA A 27 -1.26 -12.12 4.01
N LEU A 28 -0.21 -12.20 3.18
CA LEU A 28 -0.27 -12.86 1.89
C LEU A 28 -0.18 -14.38 2.04
N MET A 29 -0.57 -15.08 0.97
CA MET A 29 -0.31 -16.53 0.84
C MET A 29 1.20 -16.81 0.87
N PRO A 30 1.64 -17.99 1.33
CA PRO A 30 3.06 -18.32 1.43
C PRO A 30 3.86 -18.12 0.13
N ALA A 31 3.24 -18.45 -1.02
CA ALA A 31 3.85 -18.26 -2.35
C ALA A 31 4.24 -16.81 -2.66
N HIS A 32 3.57 -15.83 -2.03
CA HIS A 32 3.76 -14.40 -2.25
C HIS A 32 4.33 -13.70 -1.01
N ALA A 33 4.87 -14.43 -0.03
CA ALA A 33 5.39 -13.85 1.21
C ALA A 33 6.48 -12.77 0.96
N ALA A 34 7.26 -12.91 -0.11
CA ALA A 34 8.28 -11.94 -0.50
C ALA A 34 7.70 -10.56 -0.91
N LEU A 35 6.42 -10.49 -1.29
CA LEU A 35 5.74 -9.27 -1.70
C LEU A 35 5.04 -8.54 -0.52
N ALA A 36 5.18 -9.03 0.71
CA ALA A 36 4.42 -8.54 1.87
C ALA A 36 4.56 -7.04 2.15
N THR A 37 5.65 -6.42 1.70
CA THR A 37 5.90 -4.98 1.86
C THR A 37 5.71 -4.18 0.57
N ASP A 38 5.51 -4.84 -0.57
CA ASP A 38 5.28 -4.22 -1.87
C ASP A 38 3.80 -4.27 -2.24
N CYS A 39 3.01 -3.39 -1.63
CA CYS A 39 1.58 -3.30 -1.91
C CYS A 39 1.28 -2.95 -3.38
N PHE A 40 2.20 -2.26 -4.07
CA PHE A 40 2.01 -1.82 -5.45
C PHE A 40 2.32 -2.91 -6.47
N ALA A 41 2.85 -4.06 -6.05
CA ALA A 41 2.92 -5.26 -6.89
C ALA A 41 1.53 -5.71 -7.36
N CYS A 42 0.50 -5.52 -6.52
CA CYS A 42 -0.89 -5.88 -6.83
C CYS A 42 -1.81 -4.66 -6.94
N HIS A 43 -1.66 -3.67 -6.04
CA HIS A 43 -2.59 -2.55 -5.92
C HIS A 43 -2.21 -1.36 -6.81
N ALA A 44 -3.21 -0.83 -7.52
CA ALA A 44 -3.14 0.50 -8.10
C ALA A 44 -3.58 1.54 -7.05
N PRO A 45 -2.88 2.67 -6.90
CA PRO A 45 -3.25 3.71 -5.95
C PRO A 45 -4.71 4.11 -6.12
N LEU A 46 -5.49 4.12 -5.03
CA LEU A 46 -6.92 4.48 -5.00
C LEU A 46 -7.88 3.57 -5.79
N HIS A 47 -7.38 2.53 -6.46
CA HIS A 47 -8.19 1.63 -7.30
C HIS A 47 -8.18 0.16 -6.84
N GLY A 48 -7.52 -0.14 -5.72
CA GLY A 48 -7.44 -1.51 -5.18
C GLY A 48 -6.54 -2.41 -6.01
N ALA A 49 -6.68 -3.73 -5.86
CA ALA A 49 -5.89 -4.71 -6.60
C ALA A 49 -6.33 -4.77 -8.07
N ALA A 50 -5.35 -4.75 -9.00
CA ALA A 50 -5.64 -4.91 -10.42
C ALA A 50 -5.50 -6.39 -10.82
N PRO A 51 -6.58 -7.07 -11.29
CA PRO A 51 -6.55 -8.50 -11.59
C PRO A 51 -5.44 -8.92 -12.57
N ALA A 52 -5.13 -8.05 -13.54
CA ALA A 52 -4.08 -8.30 -14.53
C ALA A 52 -2.69 -8.52 -13.91
N ARG A 53 -2.40 -7.95 -12.74
CA ARG A 53 -1.12 -8.14 -12.03
C ARG A 53 -1.04 -9.51 -11.38
N CYS A 54 -2.15 -10.01 -10.85
CA CYS A 54 -2.22 -11.35 -10.27
C CYS A 54 -2.03 -12.45 -11.31
N LEU A 55 -2.42 -12.21 -12.57
CA LEU A 55 -2.26 -13.17 -13.68
C LEU A 55 -0.87 -13.10 -14.33
N ALA A 56 -0.03 -12.14 -13.94
CA ALA A 56 1.26 -11.89 -14.57
C ALA A 56 2.40 -12.78 -14.01
N CYS A 57 2.19 -13.43 -12.87
CA CYS A 57 3.18 -14.25 -12.18
C CYS A 57 2.52 -15.42 -11.45
#